data_AF-A0A1A8KK40-F1
#
_entry.id   AF-A0A1A8KK40-F1
#
_cell.length_a   1.000
_cell.length_b   1.000
_cell.length_c   1.000
_cell.angle_alpha   90.00
_cell.angle_beta   90.00
_cell.angle_gamma   90.00
#
_symmetry.space_group_name_H-M   'P 1'
#
loop_
_entity.id
_entity.type
_entity.pdbx_description
1 polymer ?
#
loop_
_entity_poly.entity_id
_entity_poly.type
_entity_poly.pdbx_seq_one_letter_code
_entity_poly.pdbx_strand_id
1 'polypeptide(L)'
;METLTEAGADLSPPAFSQVVFIDIPQAYPRSAPITCRFTLNAALQPSSRDWVGIFKVGWSSAKDYHTFVWVEPTEDPEASQRITRQAVFKEYYLPKDEIEFYQFCYIDSVGQVRGASTPFCFRNQAEQNTGSLVDDELLVITTQDQVDQSQREKAEMQTELDLLRVENDALRSALQKERKEINSSMEHDEQRVTEITKLNREMDQIKEHNDKLKQTLQQQLKENDRLKEKMATQQTEQEMLNQSLLSSKSNEDKYERVLAKVNQLKEERDELRTKVDAQRDELTKLNAKLREQERELSKTNDRFQLLQVDYQSTHKEKEKLTVELQRLQSLTCSIEEVKRENQELCRRLSQQETSPQDDVKVQYQSVTRQLQETQAKLASEKEETRKARRQAEVFESELEDAKKQLKKVSEMCNQEKSINGKYEMQVKEMSGLMADKDILIEDNEKRVMLWTLEKNELVRENEKLRGEIEKLRVVYTSLGDLGTPAAASESVYLQHDDIGAPVRETSANQNPQRHQENIYETLDSIRPPQEEEPVLVCRHCQESFPGITENELEQHEQSHRVCPFCTMICDHMEQSVFEDHVYGHEL
;
A
#
# COMPACT_ATOMS: atom_id res chain seq x y z
N MET A 1 -42.53 0.42 -43.74
CA MET A 1 -43.21 -0.03 -42.50
C MET A 1 -43.72 -1.43 -42.79
N GLU A 2 -43.10 -2.44 -42.19
CA GLU A 2 -43.62 -3.83 -42.22
C GLU A 2 -43.01 -4.54 -41.01
N THR A 3 -43.75 -4.54 -39.90
CA THR A 3 -43.34 -5.17 -38.65
C THR A 3 -43.85 -6.60 -38.64
N LEU A 4 -42.96 -7.56 -38.91
CA LEU A 4 -43.25 -8.97 -38.71
C LEU A 4 -43.48 -9.22 -37.22
N THR A 5 -44.69 -9.67 -36.86
CA THR A 5 -45.01 -10.11 -35.51
C THR A 5 -44.41 -11.49 -35.26
N GLU A 6 -43.53 -11.60 -34.26
CA GLU A 6 -43.02 -12.88 -33.80
C GLU A 6 -44.15 -13.72 -33.20
N ALA A 7 -44.42 -14.87 -33.81
CA ALA A 7 -45.28 -15.89 -33.20
C ALA A 7 -44.49 -16.57 -32.08
N GLY A 8 -44.80 -16.24 -30.83
CA GLY A 8 -44.14 -16.82 -29.66
C GLY A 8 -44.26 -18.35 -29.67
N ALA A 9 -43.12 -19.03 -29.72
CA ALA A 9 -43.07 -20.49 -29.60
C ALA A 9 -43.49 -20.88 -28.16
N ASP A 10 -44.56 -21.66 -28.05
CA ASP A 10 -45.09 -22.14 -26.76
C ASP A 10 -44.16 -23.21 -26.18
N LEU A 11 -43.10 -22.75 -25.51
CA LEU A 11 -42.09 -23.58 -24.86
C LEU A 11 -42.58 -24.13 -23.51
N SER A 12 -43.79 -24.71 -23.49
CA SER A 12 -44.23 -25.54 -22.38
C SER A 12 -43.32 -26.79 -22.31
N PRO A 13 -42.55 -27.02 -21.23
CA PRO A 13 -41.79 -28.26 -21.08
C PRO A 13 -42.75 -29.45 -20.99
N PRO A 14 -42.35 -30.66 -21.43
CA PRO A 14 -43.22 -31.84 -21.36
C PRO A 14 -43.72 -32.06 -19.93
N ALA A 15 -45.04 -32.20 -19.79
CA ALA A 15 -45.75 -32.06 -18.51
C ALA A 15 -45.33 -33.03 -17.39
N PHE A 16 -44.55 -34.06 -17.74
CA PHE A 16 -44.05 -35.16 -16.91
C PHE A 16 -42.63 -34.93 -16.34
N SER A 17 -42.03 -33.75 -16.55
CA SER A 17 -40.68 -33.42 -16.05
C SER A 17 -40.63 -32.10 -15.27
N GLN A 18 -41.72 -31.77 -14.59
CA GLN A 18 -41.82 -30.60 -13.70
C GLN A 18 -41.31 -30.89 -12.28
N VAL A 19 -41.19 -32.17 -11.92
CA VAL A 19 -40.59 -32.66 -10.68
C VAL A 19 -39.48 -33.64 -11.01
N VAL A 20 -38.29 -33.44 -10.43
CA VAL A 20 -37.12 -34.32 -10.65
C VAL A 20 -36.71 -34.93 -9.32
N PHE A 21 -36.66 -36.26 -9.26
CA PHE A 21 -36.18 -36.99 -8.08
C PHE A 21 -34.65 -37.02 -8.06
N ILE A 22 -34.04 -36.80 -6.88
CA ILE A 22 -32.58 -36.72 -6.69
C ILE A 22 -32.11 -37.78 -5.70
N ASP A 23 -30.83 -38.17 -5.81
CA ASP A 23 -30.15 -39.11 -4.90
C ASP A 23 -30.85 -40.48 -4.75
N ILE A 24 -31.45 -41.00 -5.82
CA ILE A 24 -32.19 -42.28 -5.81
C ILE A 24 -31.24 -43.47 -6.03
N PRO A 25 -31.00 -44.34 -5.02
CA PRO A 25 -30.13 -45.52 -5.14
C PRO A 25 -30.85 -46.66 -5.87
N GLN A 26 -30.09 -47.62 -6.39
CA GLN A 26 -30.64 -48.81 -7.06
C GLN A 26 -31.41 -49.75 -6.11
N ALA A 27 -31.12 -49.69 -4.80
CA ALA A 27 -31.81 -50.45 -3.78
C ALA A 27 -31.94 -49.66 -2.47
N TYR A 28 -33.07 -49.83 -1.78
CA TYR A 28 -33.30 -49.34 -0.43
C TYR A 28 -33.38 -50.50 0.60
N PRO A 29 -33.03 -50.26 1.87
CA PRO A 29 -33.20 -51.25 2.95
C PRO A 29 -34.67 -51.49 3.26
N ARG A 30 -35.04 -52.76 3.56
CA ARG A 30 -36.41 -53.12 3.95
C ARG A 30 -36.82 -52.67 5.35
N SER A 31 -35.88 -52.60 6.28
CA SER A 31 -36.11 -52.37 7.72
C SER A 31 -35.65 -50.99 8.18
N ALA A 32 -36.01 -49.95 7.42
CA ALA A 32 -35.76 -48.55 7.76
C ALA A 32 -36.74 -47.63 7.02
N PRO A 33 -37.04 -46.42 7.53
CA PRO A 33 -37.75 -45.40 6.77
C PRO A 33 -36.91 -44.87 5.59
N ILE A 34 -37.57 -44.48 4.50
CA ILE A 34 -36.92 -43.95 3.29
C ILE A 34 -37.25 -42.47 3.14
N THR A 35 -36.21 -41.64 3.06
CA THR A 35 -36.33 -40.22 2.66
C THR A 35 -36.16 -40.12 1.15
N CYS A 36 -37.27 -39.92 0.45
CA CYS A 36 -37.28 -39.53 -0.95
C CYS A 36 -36.98 -38.02 -1.06
N ARG A 37 -36.14 -37.61 -2.03
CA ARG A 37 -35.80 -36.19 -2.27
C ARG A 37 -36.13 -35.82 -3.71
N PHE A 38 -36.64 -34.61 -3.93
CA PHE A 38 -37.04 -34.13 -5.25
C PHE A 38 -36.94 -32.61 -5.36
N THR A 39 -36.83 -32.10 -6.58
CA THR A 39 -36.85 -30.67 -6.91
C THR A 39 -38.10 -30.31 -7.69
N LEU A 40 -38.69 -29.15 -7.38
CA LEU A 40 -39.84 -28.59 -8.09
C LEU A 40 -39.38 -27.49 -9.06
N ASN A 41 -39.75 -27.60 -10.34
CA ASN A 41 -39.50 -26.55 -11.33
C ASN A 41 -40.36 -25.31 -11.02
N ALA A 42 -39.83 -24.10 -11.25
CA ALA A 42 -40.44 -22.82 -10.86
C ALA A 42 -41.82 -22.53 -11.49
N ALA A 43 -42.20 -23.27 -12.54
CA ALA A 43 -43.53 -23.22 -13.16
C ALA A 43 -44.61 -23.97 -12.36
N LEU A 44 -44.25 -24.92 -11.49
CA LEU A 44 -45.20 -25.74 -10.73
C LEU A 44 -45.45 -25.12 -9.35
N GLN A 45 -46.70 -24.75 -9.07
CA GLN A 45 -47.12 -24.26 -7.75
C GLN A 45 -47.56 -25.44 -6.87
N PRO A 46 -46.84 -25.79 -5.79
CA PRO A 46 -47.17 -26.95 -4.96
C PRO A 46 -48.45 -26.71 -4.13
N SER A 47 -49.33 -27.70 -4.14
CA SER A 47 -50.58 -27.73 -3.37
C SER A 47 -50.46 -28.63 -2.15
N SER A 48 -51.25 -28.34 -1.10
CA SER A 48 -51.43 -29.22 0.06
C SER A 48 -52.20 -30.52 -0.26
N ARG A 49 -52.54 -30.76 -1.54
CA ARG A 49 -53.12 -31.99 -2.08
C ARG A 49 -52.21 -32.69 -3.10
N ASP A 50 -50.97 -32.24 -3.25
CA ASP A 50 -49.97 -32.95 -4.03
C ASP A 50 -49.34 -34.06 -3.17
N TRP A 51 -48.91 -35.15 -3.79
CA TRP A 51 -48.37 -36.31 -3.06
C TRP A 51 -47.32 -37.07 -3.86
N VAL A 52 -46.41 -37.73 -3.15
CA VAL A 52 -45.43 -38.67 -3.72
C VAL A 52 -45.89 -40.07 -3.41
N GLY A 53 -46.03 -40.92 -4.44
CA GLY A 53 -46.34 -42.33 -4.30
C GLY A 53 -45.17 -43.22 -4.68
N ILE A 54 -45.08 -44.41 -4.06
CA ILE A 54 -44.25 -45.52 -4.53
C ILE A 54 -45.13 -46.39 -5.43
N PHE A 55 -44.74 -46.55 -6.69
CA PHE A 55 -45.43 -47.34 -7.70
C PHE A 55 -44.57 -48.49 -8.17
N LYS A 56 -45.18 -49.64 -8.45
CA LYS A 56 -44.52 -50.76 -9.13
C LYS A 56 -44.27 -50.38 -10.60
N VAL A 57 -43.08 -50.67 -11.13
CA VAL A 57 -42.76 -50.42 -12.54
C VAL A 57 -43.75 -51.18 -13.45
N GLY A 58 -44.34 -50.48 -14.43
CA GLY A 58 -45.43 -51.00 -15.26
C GLY A 58 -46.85 -50.63 -14.77
N TRP A 59 -46.98 -49.75 -13.77
CA TRP A 59 -48.24 -49.13 -13.39
C TRP A 59 -48.94 -48.45 -14.58
N SER A 60 -50.28 -48.41 -14.57
CA SER A 60 -51.12 -47.88 -15.66
C SER A 60 -52.03 -46.72 -15.22
N SER A 61 -52.22 -46.52 -13.92
CA SER A 61 -53.01 -45.44 -13.33
C SER A 61 -52.32 -44.85 -12.10
N ALA A 62 -52.58 -43.57 -11.81
CA ALA A 62 -52.20 -42.94 -10.54
C ALA A 62 -52.89 -43.58 -9.31
N LYS A 63 -53.82 -44.54 -9.51
CA LYS A 63 -54.42 -45.37 -8.45
C LYS A 63 -53.59 -46.60 -8.10
N ASP A 64 -52.58 -46.96 -8.89
CA ASP A 64 -51.80 -48.20 -8.76
C ASP A 64 -50.61 -48.02 -7.79
N TYR A 65 -50.73 -47.12 -6.81
CA TYR A 65 -49.70 -46.87 -5.82
C TYR A 65 -49.67 -48.00 -4.77
N HIS A 66 -48.47 -48.35 -4.31
CA HIS A 66 -48.30 -49.23 -3.14
C HIS A 66 -48.49 -48.45 -1.84
N THR A 67 -47.88 -47.27 -1.75
CA THR A 67 -47.96 -46.36 -0.61
C THR A 67 -47.73 -44.93 -1.06
N PHE A 68 -48.15 -43.94 -0.27
CA PHE A 68 -48.01 -42.53 -0.59
C PHE A 68 -47.81 -41.65 0.65
N VAL A 69 -47.24 -40.46 0.43
CA VAL A 69 -47.03 -39.41 1.43
C VAL A 69 -47.44 -38.08 0.80
N TRP A 70 -48.29 -37.31 1.49
CA TRP A 70 -48.65 -35.94 1.08
C TRP A 70 -47.43 -35.03 1.12
N VAL A 71 -47.34 -34.08 0.18
CA VAL A 71 -46.29 -33.05 0.19
C VAL A 71 -46.61 -32.07 1.33
N GLU A 72 -45.69 -31.92 2.27
CA GLU A 72 -45.86 -31.00 3.40
C GLU A 72 -45.89 -29.53 2.91
N PRO A 73 -46.91 -28.73 3.30
CA PRO A 73 -46.97 -27.31 2.98
C PRO A 73 -45.77 -26.55 3.57
N THR A 74 -45.25 -25.56 2.83
CA THR A 74 -44.30 -24.58 3.40
C THR A 74 -45.07 -23.43 4.04
N GLU A 75 -44.99 -23.30 5.36
CA GLU A 75 -45.49 -22.13 6.10
C GLU A 75 -44.45 -20.99 6.19
N ASP A 76 -43.22 -21.25 5.73
CA ASP A 76 -42.07 -20.35 5.84
C ASP A 76 -41.71 -19.69 4.48
N PRO A 77 -41.70 -18.34 4.39
CA PRO A 77 -41.32 -17.60 3.19
C PRO A 77 -39.88 -17.85 2.71
N GLU A 78 -38.92 -18.10 3.59
CA GLU A 78 -37.52 -18.36 3.18
C GLU A 78 -37.38 -19.79 2.64
N ALA A 79 -38.03 -20.76 3.28
CA ALA A 79 -38.09 -22.13 2.77
C ALA A 79 -38.86 -22.25 1.44
N SER A 80 -39.70 -21.26 1.10
CA SER A 80 -40.38 -21.20 -0.20
C SER A 80 -39.42 -20.94 -1.38
N GLN A 81 -38.20 -20.42 -1.12
CA GLN A 81 -37.12 -20.36 -2.13
C GLN A 81 -36.41 -21.71 -2.32
N ARG A 82 -36.62 -22.70 -1.44
CA ARG A 82 -36.03 -24.04 -1.60
C ARG A 82 -36.83 -24.86 -2.62
N ILE A 83 -36.29 -24.86 -3.85
CA ILE A 83 -36.64 -25.75 -4.96
C ILE A 83 -36.63 -27.24 -4.51
N THR A 84 -35.72 -27.63 -3.62
CA THR A 84 -35.59 -29.00 -3.12
C THR A 84 -36.52 -29.29 -1.95
N ARG A 85 -37.22 -30.43 -2.03
CA ARG A 85 -38.19 -30.97 -1.07
C ARG A 85 -37.87 -32.43 -0.74
N GLN A 86 -38.56 -32.96 0.27
CA GLN A 86 -38.42 -34.35 0.73
C GLN A 86 -39.76 -34.94 1.13
N ALA A 87 -39.90 -36.26 1.02
CA ALA A 87 -41.03 -37.04 1.52
C ALA A 87 -40.51 -38.28 2.25
N VAL A 88 -40.98 -38.55 3.47
CA VAL A 88 -40.46 -39.63 4.32
C VAL A 88 -41.46 -40.77 4.42
N PHE A 89 -41.14 -41.88 3.75
CA PHE A 89 -41.92 -43.11 3.79
C PHE A 89 -41.52 -43.93 5.01
N LYS A 90 -42.49 -44.28 5.86
CA LYS A 90 -42.24 -45.08 7.06
C LYS A 90 -42.14 -46.57 6.71
N GLU A 91 -41.16 -47.25 7.31
CA GLU A 91 -40.82 -48.66 7.11
C GLU A 91 -42.02 -49.61 6.96
N TYR A 92 -43.00 -49.50 7.88
CA TYR A 92 -44.15 -50.40 7.91
C TYR A 92 -45.17 -50.21 6.77
N TYR A 93 -44.96 -49.23 5.88
CA TYR A 93 -45.70 -49.03 4.64
C TYR A 93 -44.90 -49.36 3.37
N LEU A 94 -43.67 -49.89 3.49
CA LEU A 94 -42.82 -50.22 2.35
C LEU A 94 -43.14 -51.61 1.76
N PRO A 95 -42.95 -51.79 0.44
CA PRO A 95 -42.95 -53.11 -0.20
C PRO A 95 -41.98 -54.08 0.48
N LYS A 96 -42.36 -55.37 0.48
CA LYS A 96 -41.55 -56.45 1.10
C LYS A 96 -40.94 -57.38 0.06
N ASP A 97 -41.40 -57.27 -1.17
CA ASP A 97 -41.13 -58.11 -2.33
C ASP A 97 -39.72 -57.83 -2.90
N GLU A 98 -38.88 -58.86 -2.94
CA GLU A 98 -37.43 -58.75 -3.23
C GLU A 98 -37.11 -58.65 -4.73
N ILE A 99 -38.06 -59.03 -5.58
CA ILE A 99 -37.90 -59.23 -7.02
C ILE A 99 -38.48 -58.04 -7.82
N GLU A 100 -39.34 -57.23 -7.19
CA GLU A 100 -40.09 -56.20 -7.90
C GLU A 100 -39.38 -54.84 -7.89
N PHE A 101 -39.41 -54.17 -9.04
CA PHE A 101 -38.90 -52.80 -9.18
C PHE A 101 -40.01 -51.79 -8.92
N TYR A 102 -39.65 -50.73 -8.21
CA TYR A 102 -40.51 -49.62 -7.84
C TYR A 102 -39.90 -48.30 -8.28
N GLN A 103 -40.72 -47.26 -8.37
CA GLN A 103 -40.34 -45.89 -8.68
C GLN A 103 -41.18 -44.92 -7.86
N PHE A 104 -40.60 -43.78 -7.47
CA PHE A 104 -41.37 -42.66 -6.96
C PHE A 104 -42.07 -41.96 -8.12
N CYS A 105 -43.33 -41.56 -7.93
CA CYS A 105 -44.03 -40.66 -8.84
C CYS A 105 -44.64 -39.51 -8.04
N TYR A 106 -44.56 -38.29 -8.56
CA TYR A 106 -45.20 -37.10 -7.99
C TYR A 106 -46.54 -36.87 -8.69
N ILE A 107 -47.62 -36.83 -7.92
CA ILE A 107 -48.99 -36.61 -8.40
C ILE A 107 -49.47 -35.26 -7.87
N ASP A 108 -50.01 -34.42 -8.75
CA ASP A 108 -50.59 -33.14 -8.36
C ASP A 108 -52.05 -33.24 -7.86
N SER A 109 -52.55 -32.14 -7.33
CA SER A 109 -53.91 -31.94 -6.84
C SER A 109 -55.03 -32.15 -7.89
N VAL A 110 -54.69 -32.31 -9.17
CA VAL A 110 -55.60 -32.63 -10.29
C VAL A 110 -55.51 -34.13 -10.66
N GLY A 111 -54.56 -34.88 -10.09
CA GLY A 111 -54.32 -36.30 -10.34
C GLY A 111 -53.35 -36.58 -11.49
N GLN A 112 -52.60 -35.58 -11.97
CA GLN A 112 -51.62 -35.75 -13.05
C GLN A 112 -50.23 -36.04 -12.49
N VAL A 113 -49.50 -36.94 -13.15
CA VAL A 113 -48.10 -37.26 -12.79
C VAL A 113 -47.17 -36.18 -13.35
N ARG A 114 -46.39 -35.52 -12.48
CA ARG A 114 -45.49 -34.39 -12.81
C ARG A 114 -44.01 -34.75 -12.84
N GLY A 115 -43.67 -35.95 -12.39
CA GLY A 115 -42.32 -36.51 -12.38
C GLY A 115 -42.32 -37.97 -11.93
N ALA A 116 -41.30 -38.71 -12.35
CA ALA A 116 -41.04 -40.09 -11.93
C ALA A 116 -39.53 -40.30 -11.69
N SER A 117 -39.16 -41.18 -10.76
CA SER A 117 -37.76 -41.52 -10.48
C SER A 117 -37.21 -42.57 -11.43
N THR A 118 -35.89 -42.77 -11.39
CA THR A 118 -35.27 -44.04 -11.78
C THR A 118 -35.87 -45.20 -10.97
N PRO A 119 -35.97 -46.41 -11.56
CA PRO A 119 -36.37 -47.61 -10.82
C PRO A 119 -35.37 -48.02 -9.73
N PHE A 120 -35.89 -48.54 -8.64
CA PHE A 120 -35.15 -49.12 -7.50
C PHE A 120 -35.85 -50.39 -6.99
N CYS A 121 -35.20 -51.12 -6.10
CA CYS A 121 -35.76 -52.33 -5.46
C CYS A 121 -35.57 -52.31 -3.93
N PHE A 122 -36.17 -53.27 -3.23
CA PHE A 122 -36.10 -53.40 -1.77
C PHE A 122 -35.30 -54.65 -1.39
N ARG A 123 -34.17 -54.49 -0.69
CA ARG A 123 -33.22 -55.59 -0.36
C ARG A 123 -32.74 -55.52 1.09
N ASN A 124 -32.23 -56.64 1.62
CA ASN A 124 -31.56 -56.63 2.93
C ASN A 124 -30.09 -56.18 2.79
N GLN A 125 -29.57 -55.50 3.82
CA GLN A 125 -28.14 -55.16 3.89
C GLN A 125 -27.23 -56.40 3.91
N ALA A 126 -27.72 -57.54 4.41
CA ALA A 126 -26.99 -58.82 4.36
C ALA A 126 -26.71 -59.28 2.92
N GLU A 127 -27.59 -59.00 1.96
CA GLU A 127 -27.44 -59.35 0.55
C GLU A 127 -26.68 -58.28 -0.26
N GLN A 128 -26.67 -57.03 0.21
CA GLN A 128 -25.86 -55.97 -0.41
C GLN A 128 -24.35 -56.28 -0.31
N ASN A 129 -23.91 -56.99 0.74
CA ASN A 129 -22.53 -57.45 0.87
C ASN A 129 -22.21 -58.70 0.03
N THR A 130 -23.18 -59.58 -0.28
CA THR A 130 -22.92 -60.76 -1.15
C THR A 130 -22.94 -60.42 -2.63
N GLY A 131 -23.58 -59.31 -3.03
CA GLY A 131 -23.51 -58.78 -4.40
C GLY A 131 -22.10 -58.39 -4.89
N SER A 132 -21.10 -58.36 -4.00
CA SER A 132 -19.68 -58.14 -4.31
C SER A 132 -18.78 -59.37 -4.09
N LEU A 133 -19.37 -60.55 -3.80
CA LEU A 133 -18.64 -61.77 -3.43
C LEU A 133 -18.90 -62.97 -4.35
N VAL A 134 -19.78 -62.84 -5.35
CA VAL A 134 -20.14 -63.93 -6.29
C VAL A 134 -19.26 -64.03 -7.54
N ASP A 135 -18.23 -63.19 -7.66
CA ASP A 135 -17.27 -63.19 -8.79
C ASP A 135 -16.09 -64.16 -8.56
N ASP A 136 -15.79 -64.46 -7.28
CA ASP A 136 -14.56 -65.17 -6.86
C ASP A 136 -14.64 -66.71 -6.99
N GLU A 137 -15.78 -67.26 -7.41
CA GLU A 137 -15.98 -68.71 -7.65
C GLU A 137 -16.28 -69.06 -9.12
N LEU A 138 -16.20 -68.09 -10.05
CA LEU A 138 -16.11 -68.39 -11.48
C LEU A 138 -14.63 -68.59 -11.86
N LEU A 139 -14.15 -69.84 -11.84
CA LEU A 139 -12.77 -70.16 -12.18
C LEU A 139 -12.51 -70.03 -13.70
N VAL A 140 -12.37 -68.79 -14.19
CA VAL A 140 -12.05 -68.49 -15.59
C VAL A 140 -10.64 -69.00 -15.89
N ILE A 141 -10.55 -70.01 -16.75
CA ILE A 141 -9.28 -70.59 -17.22
C ILE A 141 -8.64 -69.62 -18.24
N THR A 142 -8.08 -68.54 -17.72
CA THR A 142 -7.19 -67.63 -18.46
C THR A 142 -5.82 -68.30 -18.65
N THR A 143 -5.12 -68.00 -19.75
CA THR A 143 -3.73 -68.44 -19.92
C THR A 143 -2.79 -67.53 -19.12
N GLN A 144 -1.63 -68.04 -18.71
CA GLN A 144 -0.62 -67.25 -17.99
C GLN A 144 -0.29 -65.95 -18.76
N ASP A 145 -0.14 -66.03 -20.08
CA ASP A 145 0.13 -64.88 -20.94
C ASP A 145 -0.95 -63.77 -20.84
N GLN A 146 -2.22 -64.14 -20.64
CA GLN A 146 -3.33 -63.18 -20.47
C GLN A 146 -3.28 -62.53 -19.07
N VAL A 147 -2.92 -63.30 -18.04
CA VAL A 147 -2.72 -62.76 -16.68
C VAL A 147 -1.52 -61.80 -16.68
N ASP A 148 -0.41 -62.18 -17.29
CA ASP A 148 0.81 -61.37 -17.38
C ASP A 148 0.64 -60.16 -18.32
N GLN A 149 -0.29 -60.21 -19.28
CA GLN A 149 -0.72 -59.06 -20.06
C GLN A 149 -1.61 -58.12 -19.22
N SER A 150 -2.65 -58.64 -18.59
CA SER A 150 -3.56 -57.83 -17.76
C SER A 150 -2.85 -57.16 -16.57
N GLN A 151 -1.84 -57.81 -15.99
CA GLN A 151 -1.00 -57.20 -14.95
C GLN A 151 -0.12 -56.06 -15.50
N ARG A 152 0.40 -56.15 -16.73
CA ARG A 152 1.14 -55.06 -17.38
C ARG A 152 0.21 -53.89 -17.72
N GLU A 153 -0.92 -54.16 -18.37
CA GLU A 153 -1.93 -53.15 -18.68
C GLU A 153 -2.41 -52.43 -17.39
N LYS A 154 -2.62 -53.17 -16.30
CA LYS A 154 -2.96 -52.60 -14.99
C LYS A 154 -1.83 -51.72 -14.41
N ALA A 155 -0.56 -52.10 -14.57
CA ALA A 155 0.58 -51.31 -14.12
C ALA A 155 0.80 -50.05 -14.97
N GLU A 156 0.58 -50.14 -16.28
CA GLU A 156 0.61 -49.00 -17.21
C GLU A 156 -0.52 -48.00 -16.88
N MET A 157 -1.76 -48.48 -16.75
CA MET A 157 -2.91 -47.65 -16.35
C MET A 157 -2.74 -47.03 -14.95
N GLN A 158 -2.12 -47.74 -14.00
CA GLN A 158 -1.79 -47.19 -12.68
C GLN A 158 -0.74 -46.07 -12.78
N THR A 159 0.27 -46.25 -13.65
CA THR A 159 1.30 -45.24 -13.89
C THR A 159 0.70 -43.98 -14.55
N GLU A 160 -0.21 -44.15 -15.52
CA GLU A 160 -0.94 -43.04 -16.14
C GLU A 160 -1.82 -42.29 -15.12
N LEU A 161 -2.54 -43.01 -14.25
CA LEU A 161 -3.32 -42.40 -13.18
C LEU A 161 -2.47 -41.57 -12.21
N ASP A 162 -1.27 -42.04 -11.86
CA ASP A 162 -0.36 -41.30 -10.96
C ASP A 162 0.32 -40.11 -11.65
N LEU A 163 0.60 -40.19 -12.95
CA LEU A 163 1.02 -39.03 -13.75
C LEU A 163 -0.10 -37.97 -13.83
N LEU A 164 -1.33 -38.37 -14.13
CA LEU A 164 -2.49 -37.47 -14.21
C LEU A 164 -2.84 -36.83 -12.85
N ARG A 165 -2.55 -37.50 -11.73
CA ARG A 165 -2.63 -36.94 -10.37
C ARG A 165 -1.61 -35.83 -10.16
N VAL A 166 -0.33 -36.10 -10.48
CA VAL A 166 0.75 -35.11 -10.37
C VAL A 166 0.48 -33.89 -11.27
N GLU A 167 -0.01 -34.09 -12.49
CA GLU A 167 -0.42 -32.99 -13.37
C GLU A 167 -1.60 -32.20 -12.79
N ASN A 168 -2.62 -32.87 -12.24
CA ASN A 168 -3.75 -32.19 -11.59
C ASN A 168 -3.30 -31.31 -10.42
N ASP A 169 -2.41 -31.80 -9.55
CA ASP A 169 -1.94 -31.03 -8.40
C ASP A 169 -0.98 -29.90 -8.82
N ALA A 170 -0.21 -30.07 -9.90
CA ALA A 170 0.56 -28.98 -10.52
C ALA A 170 -0.37 -27.89 -11.10
N LEU A 171 -1.40 -28.27 -11.86
CA LEU A 171 -2.39 -27.34 -12.43
C LEU A 171 -3.19 -26.62 -11.35
N ARG A 172 -3.58 -27.31 -10.26
CA ARG A 172 -4.23 -26.71 -9.08
C ARG A 172 -3.33 -25.69 -8.41
N SER A 173 -2.03 -26.00 -8.27
CA SER A 173 -1.03 -25.09 -7.70
C SER A 173 -0.82 -23.85 -8.59
N ALA A 174 -0.78 -24.03 -9.92
CA ALA A 174 -0.70 -22.93 -10.88
C ALA A 174 -1.94 -22.02 -10.83
N LEU A 175 -3.14 -22.59 -10.86
CA LEU A 175 -4.41 -21.85 -10.71
C LEU A 175 -4.50 -21.11 -9.36
N GLN A 176 -3.96 -21.68 -8.27
CA GLN A 176 -3.91 -20.99 -6.99
C GLN A 176 -2.91 -19.81 -7.00
N LYS A 177 -1.80 -19.94 -7.72
CA LYS A 177 -0.82 -18.85 -7.90
C LYS A 177 -1.40 -17.72 -8.74
N GLU A 178 -1.98 -18.03 -9.89
CA GLU A 178 -2.64 -17.06 -10.79
C GLU A 178 -3.77 -16.31 -10.06
N ARG A 179 -4.60 -17.01 -9.27
CA ARG A 179 -5.63 -16.36 -8.44
C ARG A 179 -5.07 -15.38 -7.41
N LYS A 180 -3.91 -15.66 -6.81
CA LYS A 180 -3.23 -14.72 -5.89
C LYS A 180 -2.68 -13.51 -6.63
N GLU A 181 -2.09 -13.73 -7.81
CA GLU A 181 -1.55 -12.66 -8.67
C GLU A 181 -2.67 -11.72 -9.13
N ILE A 182 -3.80 -12.27 -9.61
CA ILE A 182 -5.01 -11.50 -9.93
C ILE A 182 -5.52 -10.70 -8.72
N ASN A 183 -5.62 -11.32 -7.55
CA ASN A 183 -6.08 -10.63 -6.33
C ASN A 183 -5.15 -9.46 -5.95
N SER A 184 -3.83 -9.65 -6.01
CA SER A 184 -2.87 -8.57 -5.75
C SER A 184 -2.92 -7.44 -6.80
N SER A 185 -3.22 -7.76 -8.07
CA SER A 185 -3.45 -6.74 -9.09
C SER A 185 -4.73 -5.96 -8.82
N MET A 186 -5.81 -6.63 -8.40
CA MET A 186 -7.07 -5.97 -8.02
C MET A 186 -6.90 -5.04 -6.83
N GLU A 187 -6.14 -5.43 -5.80
CA GLU A 187 -5.81 -4.57 -4.66
C GLU A 187 -5.02 -3.31 -5.09
N HIS A 188 -4.06 -3.46 -6.02
CA HIS A 188 -3.32 -2.31 -6.57
C HIS A 188 -4.17 -1.41 -7.48
N ASP A 189 -5.09 -1.97 -8.27
CA ASP A 189 -5.99 -1.19 -9.12
C ASP A 189 -7.09 -0.51 -8.31
N GLU A 190 -7.57 -1.11 -7.20
CA GLU A 190 -8.42 -0.43 -6.23
C GLU A 190 -7.69 0.75 -5.56
N GLN A 191 -6.44 0.56 -5.12
CA GLN A 191 -5.59 1.64 -4.59
C GLN A 191 -5.48 2.80 -5.60
N ARG A 192 -5.13 2.51 -6.87
CA ARG A 192 -5.07 3.50 -7.96
C ARG A 192 -6.40 4.22 -8.18
N VAL A 193 -7.53 3.52 -8.14
CA VAL A 193 -8.86 4.14 -8.23
C VAL A 193 -9.12 5.07 -7.04
N THR A 194 -8.77 4.69 -5.81
CA THR A 194 -8.92 5.61 -4.66
C THR A 194 -8.09 6.89 -4.83
N GLU A 195 -6.83 6.77 -5.28
CA GLU A 195 -5.93 7.91 -5.53
C GLU A 195 -6.45 8.81 -6.66
N ILE A 196 -6.89 8.23 -7.79
CA ILE A 196 -7.52 8.99 -8.89
C ILE A 196 -8.77 9.73 -8.40
N THR A 197 -9.61 9.12 -7.56
CA THR A 197 -10.76 9.84 -6.99
C THR A 197 -10.35 10.95 -6.01
N LYS A 198 -9.21 10.84 -5.31
CA LYS A 198 -8.68 11.91 -4.45
C LYS A 198 -8.19 13.09 -5.30
N LEU A 199 -7.34 12.83 -6.29
CA LEU A 199 -6.82 13.83 -7.21
C LEU A 199 -7.93 14.55 -8.00
N ASN A 200 -8.99 13.84 -8.39
CA ASN A 200 -10.16 14.46 -9.02
C ASN A 200 -10.89 15.43 -8.08
N ARG A 201 -11.07 15.09 -6.80
CA ARG A 201 -11.68 15.99 -5.80
C ARG A 201 -10.81 17.23 -5.56
N GLU A 202 -9.49 17.08 -5.52
CA GLU A 202 -8.54 18.19 -5.38
C GLU A 202 -8.56 19.11 -6.62
N MET A 203 -8.57 18.53 -7.82
CA MET A 203 -8.75 19.26 -9.08
C MET A 203 -10.07 20.05 -9.10
N ASP A 204 -11.18 19.47 -8.66
CA ASP A 204 -12.48 20.14 -8.68
C ASP A 204 -12.57 21.27 -7.63
N GLN A 205 -11.93 21.12 -6.47
CA GLN A 205 -11.75 22.23 -5.52
C GLN A 205 -10.92 23.37 -6.11
N ILE A 206 -9.85 23.05 -6.86
CA ILE A 206 -9.01 24.04 -7.55
C ILE A 206 -9.79 24.75 -8.65
N LYS A 207 -10.67 24.05 -9.40
CA LYS A 207 -11.58 24.69 -10.37
C LYS A 207 -12.54 25.66 -9.66
N GLU A 208 -13.22 25.21 -8.61
CA GLU A 208 -14.18 26.03 -7.86
C GLU A 208 -13.51 27.28 -7.25
N HIS A 209 -12.27 27.15 -6.75
CA HIS A 209 -11.49 28.28 -6.25
C HIS A 209 -11.12 29.25 -7.38
N ASN A 210 -10.66 28.76 -8.54
CA ASN A 210 -10.34 29.60 -9.70
C ASN A 210 -11.57 30.34 -10.24
N ASP A 211 -12.74 29.71 -10.30
CA ASP A 211 -13.97 30.38 -10.73
C ASP A 211 -14.45 31.45 -9.73
N LYS A 212 -14.31 31.22 -8.42
CA LYS A 212 -14.52 32.26 -7.39
C LYS A 212 -13.54 33.43 -7.54
N LEU A 213 -12.26 33.14 -7.82
CA LEU A 213 -11.22 34.15 -8.02
C LEU A 213 -11.50 34.99 -9.29
N LYS A 214 -11.90 34.33 -10.37
CA LYS A 214 -12.31 34.94 -11.65
C LYS A 214 -13.57 35.79 -11.52
N GLN A 215 -14.57 35.34 -10.75
CA GLN A 215 -15.75 36.13 -10.42
C GLN A 215 -15.38 37.39 -9.61
N THR A 216 -14.48 37.24 -8.63
CA THR A 216 -13.97 38.36 -7.81
C THR A 216 -13.23 39.38 -8.66
N LEU A 217 -12.34 38.94 -9.56
CA LEU A 217 -11.64 39.80 -10.50
C LEU A 217 -12.61 40.53 -11.44
N GLN A 218 -13.66 39.86 -11.93
CA GLN A 218 -14.68 40.49 -12.77
C GLN A 218 -15.54 41.52 -12.00
N GLN A 219 -15.74 41.33 -10.69
CA GLN A 219 -16.37 42.35 -9.83
C GLN A 219 -15.44 43.56 -9.64
N GLN A 220 -14.17 43.33 -9.33
CA GLN A 220 -13.16 44.39 -9.17
C GLN A 220 -13.00 45.23 -10.45
N LEU A 221 -12.99 44.62 -11.63
CA LEU A 221 -12.95 45.35 -12.91
C LEU A 221 -14.18 46.27 -13.07
N LYS A 222 -15.40 45.76 -12.82
CA LYS A 222 -16.64 46.55 -12.87
C LYS A 222 -16.66 47.69 -11.84
N GLU A 223 -16.05 47.49 -10.68
CA GLU A 223 -15.89 48.55 -9.67
C GLU A 223 -14.84 49.59 -10.08
N ASN A 224 -13.71 49.14 -10.65
CA ASN A 224 -12.67 50.02 -11.18
C ASN A 224 -13.20 50.91 -12.31
N ASP A 225 -14.02 50.37 -13.21
CA ASP A 225 -14.65 51.13 -14.29
C ASP A 225 -15.71 52.12 -13.77
N ARG A 226 -16.51 51.73 -12.77
CA ARG A 226 -17.41 52.67 -12.04
C ARG A 226 -16.64 53.76 -11.29
N LEU A 227 -15.43 53.48 -10.80
CA LEU A 227 -14.57 54.48 -10.17
C LEU A 227 -13.97 55.42 -11.21
N LYS A 228 -13.56 54.93 -12.40
CA LYS A 228 -13.16 55.80 -13.53
C LYS A 228 -14.30 56.69 -13.99
N GLU A 229 -15.51 56.16 -14.11
CA GLU A 229 -16.71 56.93 -14.46
C GLU A 229 -16.96 58.05 -13.44
N LYS A 230 -16.94 57.73 -12.13
CA LYS A 230 -17.04 58.73 -11.05
C LYS A 230 -15.91 59.76 -11.05
N MET A 231 -14.67 59.34 -11.31
CA MET A 231 -13.51 60.24 -11.42
C MET A 231 -13.67 61.18 -12.62
N ALA A 232 -14.16 60.69 -13.76
CA ALA A 232 -14.43 61.52 -14.94
C ALA A 232 -15.56 62.52 -14.68
N THR A 233 -16.68 62.10 -14.05
CA THR A 233 -17.75 63.04 -13.66
C THR A 233 -17.22 64.07 -12.66
N GLN A 234 -16.49 63.66 -11.63
CA GLN A 234 -15.89 64.57 -10.66
C GLN A 234 -14.85 65.51 -11.30
N GLN A 235 -14.11 65.07 -12.31
CA GLN A 235 -13.18 65.93 -13.05
C GLN A 235 -13.96 66.98 -13.86
N THR A 236 -15.03 66.61 -14.57
CA THR A 236 -15.88 67.60 -15.27
C THR A 236 -16.63 68.53 -14.31
N GLU A 237 -17.07 68.04 -13.15
CA GLU A 237 -17.62 68.87 -12.07
C GLU A 237 -16.55 69.80 -11.50
N GLN A 238 -15.30 69.35 -11.35
CA GLN A 238 -14.19 70.16 -10.86
C GLN A 238 -13.70 71.19 -11.89
N GLU A 239 -13.81 70.91 -13.19
CA GLU A 239 -13.54 71.87 -14.27
C GLU A 239 -14.63 72.94 -14.34
N MET A 240 -15.92 72.57 -14.30
CA MET A 240 -17.03 73.52 -14.14
C MET A 240 -16.93 74.31 -12.82
N LEU A 241 -16.53 73.65 -11.72
CA LEU A 241 -16.37 74.30 -10.43
C LEU A 241 -15.19 75.26 -10.44
N ASN A 242 -14.03 74.91 -11.03
CA ASN A 242 -12.92 75.85 -11.23
C ASN A 242 -13.32 77.06 -12.09
N GLN A 243 -14.13 76.85 -13.12
CA GLN A 243 -14.70 77.92 -13.95
C GLN A 243 -15.69 78.80 -13.16
N SER A 244 -16.29 78.27 -12.08
CA SER A 244 -17.13 79.01 -11.12
C SER A 244 -16.38 79.55 -9.90
N LEU A 245 -15.17 79.06 -9.56
CA LEU A 245 -14.49 79.34 -8.29
C LEU A 245 -13.67 80.64 -8.29
N LEU A 246 -14.01 81.58 -9.18
CA LEU A 246 -13.72 82.99 -8.96
C LEU A 246 -14.47 83.57 -7.74
N SER A 247 -15.32 82.79 -7.05
CA SER A 247 -15.94 83.14 -5.77
C SER A 247 -15.77 82.09 -4.65
N SER A 248 -14.87 82.38 -3.71
CA SER A 248 -14.94 82.14 -2.25
C SER A 248 -15.10 80.72 -1.65
N LYS A 249 -14.09 80.34 -0.86
CA LYS A 249 -14.12 79.56 0.42
C LYS A 249 -15.16 78.43 0.62
N SER A 250 -14.70 77.18 0.53
CA SER A 250 -14.98 76.12 1.52
C SER A 250 -13.90 75.03 1.43
N ASN A 251 -13.15 74.82 2.51
CA ASN A 251 -12.10 73.79 2.61
C ASN A 251 -12.14 73.03 3.95
N GLU A 252 -12.50 73.67 5.07
CA GLU A 252 -12.49 73.04 6.41
C GLU A 252 -13.48 71.85 6.50
N ASP A 253 -14.73 72.01 6.02
CA ASP A 253 -15.76 70.96 5.97
C ASP A 253 -15.32 69.66 5.26
N LYS A 254 -14.32 69.76 4.36
CA LYS A 254 -13.78 68.63 3.60
C LYS A 254 -12.79 67.83 4.44
N TYR A 255 -11.93 68.50 5.22
CA TYR A 255 -10.99 67.84 6.12
C TYR A 255 -11.71 67.09 7.25
N GLU A 256 -12.73 67.70 7.85
CA GLU A 256 -13.51 67.06 8.92
C GLU A 256 -14.22 65.79 8.43
N ARG A 257 -14.79 65.83 7.22
CA ARG A 257 -15.46 64.68 6.59
C ARG A 257 -14.50 63.55 6.23
N VAL A 258 -13.27 63.87 5.82
CA VAL A 258 -12.20 62.88 5.59
C VAL A 258 -11.74 62.27 6.92
N LEU A 259 -11.52 63.08 7.96
CA LEU A 259 -11.13 62.60 9.29
C LEU A 259 -12.19 61.65 9.89
N ALA A 260 -13.47 61.99 9.76
CA ALA A 260 -14.57 61.12 10.17
C ALA A 260 -14.52 59.75 9.46
N LYS A 261 -14.33 59.72 8.13
CA LYS A 261 -14.26 58.44 7.39
C LYS A 261 -12.98 57.66 7.69
N VAL A 262 -11.85 58.33 7.94
CA VAL A 262 -10.60 57.69 8.38
C VAL A 262 -10.76 57.03 9.76
N ASN A 263 -11.53 57.62 10.67
CA ASN A 263 -11.80 57.00 11.97
C ASN A 263 -12.76 55.81 11.86
N GLN A 264 -13.86 55.92 11.10
CA GLN A 264 -14.73 54.76 10.80
C GLN A 264 -13.94 53.57 10.23
N LEU A 265 -13.02 53.82 9.28
CA LEU A 265 -12.19 52.76 8.67
C LEU A 265 -11.18 52.14 9.66
N LYS A 266 -10.76 52.86 10.72
CA LYS A 266 -9.95 52.29 11.81
C LYS A 266 -10.80 51.39 12.71
N GLU A 267 -11.99 51.83 13.07
CA GLU A 267 -12.95 51.06 13.89
C GLU A 267 -13.34 49.75 13.18
N GLU A 268 -13.71 49.82 11.90
CA GLU A 268 -13.99 48.65 11.06
C GLU A 268 -12.79 47.69 10.99
N ARG A 269 -11.57 48.21 10.86
CA ARG A 269 -10.31 47.43 10.89
C ARG A 269 -10.08 46.77 12.24
N ASP A 270 -10.35 47.44 13.36
CA ASP A 270 -10.12 46.89 14.70
C ASP A 270 -11.19 45.86 15.11
N GLU A 271 -12.43 46.01 14.64
CA GLU A 271 -13.42 44.94 14.66
C GLU A 271 -12.98 43.72 13.84
N LEU A 272 -12.44 43.92 12.64
CA LEU A 272 -11.95 42.80 11.82
C LEU A 272 -10.73 42.13 12.45
N ARG A 273 -9.81 42.89 13.04
CA ARG A 273 -8.65 42.36 13.79
C ARG A 273 -9.09 41.50 14.96
N THR A 274 -9.96 42.02 15.83
CA THR A 274 -10.45 41.27 17.00
C THR A 274 -11.22 40.00 16.63
N LYS A 275 -11.96 40.01 15.50
CA LYS A 275 -12.59 38.79 14.93
C LYS A 275 -11.56 37.77 14.44
N VAL A 276 -10.50 38.20 13.75
CA VAL A 276 -9.40 37.33 13.31
C VAL A 276 -8.63 36.74 14.50
N ASP A 277 -8.34 37.55 15.52
CA ASP A 277 -7.65 37.10 16.73
C ASP A 277 -8.51 36.07 17.49
N ALA A 278 -9.82 36.29 17.63
CA ALA A 278 -10.74 35.32 18.22
C ALA A 278 -10.81 33.99 17.44
N GLN A 279 -10.82 34.04 16.09
CA GLN A 279 -10.76 32.84 15.25
C GLN A 279 -9.43 32.09 15.37
N ARG A 280 -8.31 32.82 15.50
CA ARG A 280 -6.98 32.25 15.77
C ARG A 280 -6.96 31.52 17.12
N ASP A 281 -7.62 32.08 18.11
CA ASP A 281 -7.79 31.53 19.45
C ASP A 281 -8.70 30.29 19.49
N GLU A 282 -9.68 30.19 18.60
CA GLU A 282 -10.50 28.99 18.41
C GLU A 282 -9.73 27.89 17.67
N LEU A 283 -8.95 28.25 16.64
CA LEU A 283 -8.05 27.35 15.93
C LEU A 283 -6.99 26.73 16.85
N THR A 284 -6.39 27.48 17.78
CA THR A 284 -5.43 26.89 18.74
C THR A 284 -6.12 25.92 19.70
N LYS A 285 -7.33 26.23 20.17
CA LYS A 285 -8.15 25.33 21.02
C LYS A 285 -8.56 24.05 20.29
N LEU A 286 -8.90 24.13 18.99
CA LEU A 286 -9.21 22.97 18.16
C LEU A 286 -7.97 22.10 17.90
N ASN A 287 -6.83 22.70 17.55
CA ASN A 287 -5.56 21.97 17.38
C ASN A 287 -5.09 21.29 18.68
N ALA A 288 -5.31 21.91 19.84
CA ALA A 288 -5.01 21.29 21.13
C ALA A 288 -5.89 20.05 21.39
N LYS A 289 -7.19 20.11 21.07
CA LYS A 289 -8.11 18.96 21.16
C LYS A 289 -7.73 17.84 20.19
N LEU A 290 -7.37 18.17 18.95
CA LEU A 290 -6.93 17.20 17.95
C LEU A 290 -5.70 16.43 18.45
N ARG A 291 -4.68 17.15 18.93
CA ARG A 291 -3.48 16.54 19.53
C ARG A 291 -3.73 15.68 20.77
N GLU A 292 -4.83 15.90 21.48
CA GLU A 292 -5.25 15.03 22.59
C GLU A 292 -5.87 13.74 22.05
N GLN A 293 -6.75 13.83 21.05
CA GLN A 293 -7.34 12.64 20.41
C GLN A 293 -6.30 11.80 19.64
N GLU A 294 -5.31 12.42 19.00
CA GLU A 294 -4.16 11.73 18.40
C GLU A 294 -3.37 10.91 19.44
N ARG A 295 -3.15 11.47 20.64
CA ARG A 295 -2.43 10.79 21.73
C ARG A 295 -3.26 9.70 22.40
N GLU A 296 -4.57 9.86 22.54
CA GLU A 296 -5.44 8.76 22.98
C GLU A 296 -5.55 7.66 21.91
N LEU A 297 -5.63 8.02 20.62
CA LEU A 297 -5.64 7.06 19.52
C LEU A 297 -4.37 6.20 19.54
N SER A 298 -3.19 6.82 19.69
CA SER A 298 -1.91 6.10 19.88
C SER A 298 -2.01 5.10 21.04
N LYS A 299 -2.41 5.55 22.25
CA LYS A 299 -2.56 4.66 23.41
C LYS A 299 -3.53 3.50 23.16
N THR A 300 -4.59 3.70 22.36
CA THR A 300 -5.51 2.61 21.99
C THR A 300 -4.91 1.65 20.96
N ASN A 301 -4.13 2.15 20.00
CA ASN A 301 -3.34 1.31 19.08
C ASN A 301 -2.32 0.45 19.85
N ASP A 302 -1.59 1.04 20.80
CA ASP A 302 -0.55 0.33 21.56
C ASP A 302 -1.16 -0.79 22.40
N ARG A 303 -2.34 -0.54 23.01
CA ARG A 303 -3.15 -1.57 23.69
C ARG A 303 -3.64 -2.65 22.73
N PHE A 304 -4.04 -2.30 21.50
CA PHE A 304 -4.48 -3.27 20.50
C PHE A 304 -3.33 -4.19 20.05
N GLN A 305 -2.12 -3.64 19.86
CA GLN A 305 -0.92 -4.41 19.54
C GLN A 305 -0.55 -5.39 20.67
N LEU A 306 -0.64 -4.96 21.94
CA LEU A 306 -0.45 -5.87 23.10
C LEU A 306 -1.48 -7.01 23.09
N LEU A 307 -2.77 -6.70 22.95
CA LEU A 307 -3.83 -7.73 22.86
C LEU A 307 -3.63 -8.68 21.66
N GLN A 308 -3.08 -8.20 20.54
CA GLN A 308 -2.76 -9.03 19.38
C GLN A 308 -1.63 -10.02 19.68
N VAL A 309 -0.61 -9.61 20.44
CA VAL A 309 0.47 -10.50 20.90
C VAL A 309 -0.05 -11.54 21.90
N ASP A 310 -0.86 -11.13 22.87
CA ASP A 310 -1.48 -12.04 23.85
C ASP A 310 -2.40 -13.07 23.16
N TYR A 311 -3.17 -12.64 22.17
CA TYR A 311 -4.00 -13.52 21.33
C TYR A 311 -3.14 -14.53 20.56
N GLN A 312 -2.04 -14.09 19.94
CA GLN A 312 -1.13 -15.02 19.24
C GLN A 312 -0.42 -15.99 20.20
N SER A 313 -0.09 -15.58 21.43
CA SER A 313 0.52 -16.47 22.43
C SER A 313 -0.48 -17.54 22.88
N THR A 314 -1.68 -17.13 23.29
CA THR A 314 -2.75 -18.03 23.73
C THR A 314 -3.26 -18.95 22.60
N HIS A 315 -3.23 -18.50 21.34
CA HIS A 315 -3.48 -19.35 20.17
C HIS A 315 -2.44 -20.48 20.07
N LYS A 316 -1.14 -20.15 20.13
CA LYS A 316 -0.04 -21.12 20.07
C LYS A 316 -0.05 -22.10 21.25
N GLU A 317 -0.49 -21.67 22.43
CA GLU A 317 -0.70 -22.56 23.58
C GLU A 317 -1.88 -23.50 23.37
N LYS A 318 -3.01 -23.00 22.86
CA LYS A 318 -4.17 -23.83 22.48
C LYS A 318 -3.81 -24.87 21.41
N GLU A 319 -3.00 -24.51 20.42
CA GLU A 319 -2.51 -25.44 19.39
C GLU A 319 -1.65 -26.55 20.01
N LYS A 320 -0.67 -26.21 20.85
CA LYS A 320 0.16 -27.18 21.59
C LYS A 320 -0.69 -28.13 22.45
N LEU A 321 -1.67 -27.61 23.19
CA LEU A 321 -2.59 -28.40 24.01
C LEU A 321 -3.47 -29.33 23.16
N THR A 322 -3.87 -28.89 21.96
CA THR A 322 -4.65 -29.71 21.01
C THR A 322 -3.82 -30.88 20.48
N VAL A 323 -2.55 -30.65 20.15
CA VAL A 323 -1.62 -31.72 19.72
C VAL A 323 -1.34 -32.72 20.84
N GLU A 324 -1.11 -32.26 22.07
CA GLU A 324 -0.87 -33.18 23.20
C GLU A 324 -2.14 -33.98 23.58
N LEU A 325 -3.34 -33.38 23.45
CA LEU A 325 -4.60 -34.12 23.59
C LEU A 325 -4.74 -35.24 22.55
N GLN A 326 -4.43 -34.97 21.28
CA GLN A 326 -4.40 -36.01 20.23
C GLN A 326 -3.36 -37.10 20.53
N ARG A 327 -2.19 -36.72 21.04
CA ARG A 327 -1.13 -37.67 21.44
C ARG A 327 -1.58 -38.58 22.60
N LEU A 328 -2.28 -38.03 23.58
CA LEU A 328 -2.86 -38.78 24.72
C LEU A 328 -4.01 -39.70 24.28
N GLN A 329 -4.86 -39.26 23.34
CA GLN A 329 -5.91 -40.10 22.74
C GLN A 329 -5.31 -41.29 21.99
N SER A 330 -4.32 -41.06 21.14
CA SER A 330 -3.58 -42.11 20.43
C SER A 330 -2.95 -43.13 21.38
N LEU A 331 -2.31 -42.64 22.46
CA LEU A 331 -1.75 -43.50 23.51
C LEU A 331 -2.83 -44.30 24.26
N THR A 332 -4.02 -43.74 24.46
CA THR A 332 -5.15 -44.46 25.09
C THR A 332 -5.65 -45.59 24.20
N CYS A 333 -5.83 -45.36 22.89
CA CYS A 333 -6.18 -46.42 21.94
C CYS A 333 -5.16 -47.56 21.95
N SER A 334 -3.86 -47.25 21.92
CA SER A 334 -2.79 -48.25 21.98
C SER A 334 -2.78 -49.03 23.30
N ILE A 335 -3.08 -48.39 24.43
CA ILE A 335 -3.24 -49.06 25.74
C ILE A 335 -4.47 -49.99 25.73
N GLU A 336 -5.55 -49.62 25.06
CA GLU A 336 -6.75 -50.47 24.92
C GLU A 336 -6.51 -51.67 24.00
N GLU A 337 -5.74 -51.51 22.93
CA GLU A 337 -5.28 -52.61 22.07
C GLU A 337 -4.39 -53.59 22.84
N VAL A 338 -3.36 -53.10 23.54
CA VAL A 338 -2.48 -53.96 24.36
C VAL A 338 -3.24 -54.65 25.49
N LYS A 339 -4.29 -54.02 26.06
CA LYS A 339 -5.21 -54.68 27.01
C LYS A 339 -6.02 -55.80 26.35
N ARG A 340 -6.54 -55.57 25.14
CA ARG A 340 -7.31 -56.56 24.35
C ARG A 340 -6.44 -57.77 24.00
N GLU A 341 -5.20 -57.53 23.57
CA GLU A 341 -4.20 -58.58 23.32
C GLU A 341 -3.85 -59.36 24.59
N ASN A 342 -3.63 -58.68 25.73
CA ASN A 342 -3.39 -59.37 27.00
C ASN A 342 -4.59 -60.25 27.42
N GLN A 343 -5.82 -59.76 27.27
CA GLN A 343 -7.02 -60.55 27.57
C GLN A 343 -7.12 -61.80 26.68
N GLU A 344 -6.83 -61.69 25.39
CA GLU A 344 -6.80 -62.82 24.46
C GLU A 344 -5.64 -63.79 24.75
N LEU A 345 -4.46 -63.29 25.11
CA LEU A 345 -3.32 -64.11 25.53
C LEU A 345 -3.62 -64.88 26.82
N CYS A 346 -4.23 -64.24 27.83
CA CYS A 346 -4.71 -64.93 29.03
C CYS A 346 -5.76 -66.00 28.70
N ARG A 347 -6.73 -65.68 27.82
CA ARG A 347 -7.76 -66.64 27.37
C ARG A 347 -7.13 -67.87 26.69
N ARG A 348 -6.10 -67.67 25.87
CA ARG A 348 -5.36 -68.75 25.18
C ARG A 348 -4.48 -69.57 26.13
N LEU A 349 -3.81 -68.93 27.09
CA LEU A 349 -2.99 -69.63 28.09
C LEU A 349 -3.86 -70.54 28.98
N SER A 350 -5.02 -70.08 29.44
CA SER A 350 -5.99 -70.91 30.16
C SER A 350 -6.63 -72.04 29.34
N GLN A 351 -6.36 -72.11 28.04
CA GLN A 351 -6.80 -73.22 27.16
C GLN A 351 -5.69 -74.24 26.86
N GLN A 352 -4.46 -74.04 27.37
CA GLN A 352 -3.27 -74.80 26.95
C GLN A 352 -2.60 -75.62 28.07
N GLU A 353 -3.18 -75.69 29.28
CA GLU A 353 -2.58 -76.41 30.42
C GLU A 353 -2.88 -77.93 30.45
N THR A 354 -2.34 -78.70 29.49
CA THR A 354 -2.22 -80.17 29.61
C THR A 354 -0.92 -80.73 28.97
N SER A 355 0.17 -80.72 29.77
CA SER A 355 1.35 -81.64 29.83
C SER A 355 2.02 -82.24 28.56
N PRO A 356 3.20 -82.90 28.68
CA PRO A 356 4.28 -82.79 29.66
C PRO A 356 5.62 -82.26 29.06
N GLN A 357 6.61 -82.03 29.92
CA GLN A 357 8.01 -81.68 29.56
C GLN A 357 8.78 -82.93 29.09
N ASP A 358 9.83 -82.91 28.25
CA ASP A 358 11.06 -82.11 28.39
C ASP A 358 11.72 -81.66 27.06
N ASP A 359 11.42 -82.25 25.90
CA ASP A 359 12.12 -81.92 24.63
C ASP A 359 11.89 -80.45 24.20
N VAL A 360 10.67 -79.95 24.46
CA VAL A 360 10.27 -78.53 24.33
C VAL A 360 11.18 -77.60 25.13
N LYS A 361 11.80 -78.05 26.22
CA LYS A 361 12.63 -77.22 27.12
C LYS A 361 13.92 -76.76 26.46
N VAL A 362 14.53 -77.60 25.61
CA VAL A 362 15.75 -77.25 24.85
C VAL A 362 15.40 -76.26 23.74
N GLN A 363 14.30 -76.50 23.02
CA GLN A 363 13.81 -75.57 22.00
C GLN A 363 13.40 -74.22 22.63
N TYR A 364 12.71 -74.24 23.76
CA TYR A 364 12.31 -73.05 24.53
C TYR A 364 13.53 -72.26 25.04
N GLN A 365 14.59 -72.93 25.52
CA GLN A 365 15.85 -72.27 25.88
C GLN A 365 16.55 -71.64 24.66
N SER A 366 16.54 -72.32 23.50
CA SER A 366 17.09 -71.78 22.25
C SER A 366 16.32 -70.54 21.79
N VAL A 367 14.98 -70.61 21.74
CA VAL A 367 14.11 -69.48 21.36
C VAL A 367 14.20 -68.35 22.39
N THR A 368 14.29 -68.64 23.69
CA THR A 368 14.50 -67.63 24.74
C THR A 368 15.83 -66.91 24.54
N ARG A 369 16.90 -67.63 24.16
CA ARG A 369 18.20 -67.03 23.86
C ARG A 369 18.14 -66.14 22.61
N GLN A 370 17.53 -66.62 21.52
CA GLN A 370 17.33 -65.82 20.31
C GLN A 370 16.46 -64.58 20.58
N LEU A 371 15.45 -64.69 21.45
CA LEU A 371 14.63 -63.57 21.91
C LEU A 371 15.45 -62.56 22.72
N GLN A 372 16.32 -63.01 23.63
CA GLN A 372 17.23 -62.13 24.37
C GLN A 372 18.26 -61.44 23.45
N GLU A 373 18.83 -62.17 22.48
CA GLU A 373 19.79 -61.62 21.51
C GLU A 373 19.14 -60.63 20.53
N THR A 374 17.88 -60.85 20.13
CA THR A 374 17.10 -59.89 19.31
C THR A 374 16.62 -58.69 20.13
N GLN A 375 16.20 -58.88 21.38
CA GLN A 375 15.88 -57.79 22.31
C GLN A 375 17.11 -56.90 22.58
N ALA A 376 18.31 -57.49 22.75
CA ALA A 376 19.54 -56.74 22.93
C ALA A 376 19.92 -55.93 21.68
N LYS A 377 19.79 -56.51 20.48
CA LYS A 377 19.99 -55.79 19.21
C LYS A 377 19.00 -54.63 19.06
N LEU A 378 17.71 -54.87 19.30
CA LEU A 378 16.66 -53.85 19.25
C LEU A 378 16.87 -52.74 20.30
N ALA A 379 17.43 -53.05 21.47
CA ALA A 379 17.79 -52.06 22.48
C ALA A 379 18.95 -51.17 22.02
N SER A 380 19.98 -51.76 21.39
CA SER A 380 21.11 -51.03 20.79
C SER A 380 20.65 -50.13 19.64
N GLU A 381 19.86 -50.67 18.70
CA GLU A 381 19.31 -49.93 17.56
C GLU A 381 18.41 -48.77 18.00
N LYS A 382 17.61 -48.97 19.06
CA LYS A 382 16.82 -47.89 19.68
C LYS A 382 17.69 -46.79 20.30
N GLU A 383 18.86 -47.09 20.86
CA GLU A 383 19.76 -46.05 21.38
C GLU A 383 20.54 -45.33 20.27
N GLU A 384 20.98 -46.02 19.22
CA GLU A 384 21.54 -45.35 18.03
C GLU A 384 20.49 -44.44 17.37
N THR A 385 19.24 -44.89 17.28
CA THR A 385 18.11 -44.05 16.82
C THR A 385 17.90 -42.82 17.71
N ARG A 386 18.07 -42.94 19.04
CA ARG A 386 18.01 -41.78 19.96
C ARG A 386 19.20 -40.83 19.78
N LYS A 387 20.42 -41.34 19.56
CA LYS A 387 21.60 -40.51 19.26
C LYS A 387 21.41 -39.75 17.94
N ALA A 388 21.02 -40.44 16.88
CA ALA A 388 20.74 -39.83 15.58
C ALA A 388 19.64 -38.76 15.68
N ARG A 389 18.58 -39.01 16.46
CA ARG A 389 17.55 -37.99 16.72
C ARG A 389 18.11 -36.77 17.47
N ARG A 390 18.87 -36.96 18.55
CA ARG A 390 19.50 -35.83 19.29
C ARG A 390 20.42 -35.01 18.38
N GLN A 391 21.13 -35.65 17.45
CA GLN A 391 21.96 -34.96 16.46
C GLN A 391 21.11 -34.17 15.45
N ALA A 392 20.01 -34.74 14.96
CA ALA A 392 19.07 -34.02 14.09
C ALA A 392 18.41 -32.82 14.80
N GLU A 393 18.01 -32.96 16.07
CA GLU A 393 17.47 -31.89 16.91
C GLU A 393 18.48 -30.73 17.09
N VAL A 394 19.78 -31.03 17.23
CA VAL A 394 20.85 -30.02 17.26
C VAL A 394 21.03 -29.34 15.91
N PHE A 395 21.15 -30.09 14.81
CA PHE A 395 21.28 -29.50 13.47
C PHE A 395 20.07 -28.68 13.04
N GLU A 396 18.85 -29.05 13.47
CA GLU A 396 17.64 -28.26 13.23
C GLU A 396 17.68 -26.92 14.00
N SER A 397 18.19 -26.91 15.23
CA SER A 397 18.41 -25.67 16.00
C SER A 397 19.48 -24.79 15.36
N GLU A 398 20.62 -25.34 14.96
CA GLU A 398 21.70 -24.61 14.27
C GLU A 398 21.22 -24.01 12.95
N LEU A 399 20.45 -24.76 12.18
CA LEU A 399 19.86 -24.32 10.91
C LEU A 399 18.79 -23.23 11.12
N GLU A 400 18.02 -23.29 12.20
CA GLU A 400 17.05 -22.24 12.56
C GLU A 400 17.74 -20.95 13.06
N ASP A 401 18.86 -21.05 13.78
CA ASP A 401 19.68 -19.89 14.12
C ASP A 401 20.39 -19.29 12.90
N ALA A 402 20.85 -20.13 11.96
CA ALA A 402 21.40 -19.67 10.68
C ALA A 402 20.35 -18.90 9.85
N LYS A 403 19.09 -19.34 9.81
CA LYS A 403 17.98 -18.58 9.18
C LYS A 403 17.78 -17.22 9.85
N LYS A 404 17.82 -17.12 11.19
CA LYS A 404 17.67 -15.85 11.92
C LYS A 404 18.77 -14.86 11.56
N GLN A 405 20.02 -15.33 11.48
CA GLN A 405 21.16 -14.49 11.04
C GLN A 405 20.99 -14.05 9.58
N LEU A 406 20.64 -14.97 8.66
CA LEU A 406 20.41 -14.64 7.25
C LEU A 406 19.28 -13.62 7.07
N LYS A 407 18.19 -13.75 7.85
CA LYS A 407 17.09 -12.78 7.85
C LYS A 407 17.57 -11.39 8.29
N LYS A 408 18.32 -11.30 9.40
CA LYS A 408 18.90 -10.04 9.89
C LYS A 408 19.82 -9.39 8.85
N VAL A 409 20.67 -10.17 8.17
CA VAL A 409 21.55 -9.68 7.10
C VAL A 409 20.74 -9.17 5.90
N SER A 410 19.65 -9.85 5.54
CA SER A 410 18.73 -9.39 4.48
C SER A 410 18.03 -8.07 4.85
N GLU A 411 17.58 -7.92 6.10
CA GLU A 411 17.00 -6.68 6.62
C GLU A 411 18.01 -5.52 6.59
N MET A 412 19.25 -5.75 7.02
CA MET A 412 20.34 -4.77 6.94
C MET A 412 20.65 -4.36 5.49
N CYS A 413 20.79 -5.32 4.56
CA CYS A 413 21.04 -5.04 3.14
C CYS A 413 19.90 -4.25 2.48
N ASN A 414 18.65 -4.48 2.88
CA ASN A 414 17.50 -3.71 2.40
C ASN A 414 17.48 -2.28 2.98
N GLN A 415 17.87 -2.11 4.25
CA GLN A 415 18.03 -0.79 4.86
C GLN A 415 19.16 0.01 4.17
N GLU A 416 20.31 -0.63 3.92
CA GLU A 416 21.45 -0.05 3.20
C GLU A 416 21.07 0.41 1.79
N LYS A 417 20.34 -0.41 1.02
CA LYS A 417 19.78 -0.03 -0.29
C LYS A 417 18.85 1.19 -0.20
N SER A 418 18.01 1.26 0.84
CA SER A 418 17.13 2.42 1.08
C SER A 418 17.91 3.70 1.42
N ILE A 419 19.06 3.56 2.10
CA ILE A 419 19.95 4.68 2.41
C ILE A 419 20.70 5.14 1.15
N ASN A 420 21.31 4.21 0.39
CA ASN A 420 22.00 4.54 -0.85
C ASN A 420 21.06 5.17 -1.89
N GLY A 421 19.81 4.69 -2.02
CA GLY A 421 18.82 5.32 -2.90
C GLY A 421 18.46 6.77 -2.54
N LYS A 422 18.59 7.16 -1.26
CA LYS A 422 18.42 8.56 -0.83
C LYS A 422 19.65 9.40 -1.16
N TYR A 423 20.85 8.89 -0.94
CA TYR A 423 22.08 9.59 -1.31
C TYR A 423 22.21 9.74 -2.84
N GLU A 424 21.85 8.72 -3.62
CA GLU A 424 21.82 8.79 -5.08
C GLU A 424 20.83 9.86 -5.59
N MET A 425 19.69 10.03 -4.90
CA MET A 425 18.72 11.09 -5.20
C MET A 425 19.27 12.49 -4.86
N GLN A 426 19.90 12.66 -3.69
CA GLN A 426 20.56 13.92 -3.29
C GLN A 426 21.71 14.31 -4.23
N VAL A 427 22.52 13.34 -4.66
CA VAL A 427 23.59 13.57 -5.64
C VAL A 427 23.00 14.03 -6.98
N LYS A 428 21.93 13.40 -7.48
CA LYS A 428 21.25 13.82 -8.71
C LYS A 428 20.65 15.22 -8.61
N GLU A 429 20.03 15.55 -7.48
CA GLU A 429 19.49 16.90 -7.20
C GLU A 429 20.61 17.95 -7.19
N MET A 430 21.72 17.68 -6.49
CA MET A 430 22.88 18.58 -6.46
C MET A 430 23.53 18.72 -7.85
N SER A 431 23.67 17.64 -8.62
CA SER A 431 24.17 17.70 -10.00
C SER A 431 23.27 18.54 -10.92
N GLY A 432 21.94 18.47 -10.75
CA GLY A 432 21.00 19.35 -11.47
C GLY A 432 21.21 20.82 -11.11
N LEU A 433 21.28 21.13 -9.82
CA LEU A 433 21.52 22.50 -9.32
C LEU A 433 22.90 23.08 -9.72
N MET A 434 23.90 22.23 -9.98
CA MET A 434 25.17 22.66 -10.58
C MET A 434 25.02 22.94 -12.07
N ALA A 435 24.37 22.06 -12.85
CA ALA A 435 24.13 22.30 -14.27
C ALA A 435 23.31 23.58 -14.54
N ASP A 436 22.29 23.85 -13.73
CA ASP A 436 21.50 25.10 -13.81
C ASP A 436 22.37 26.34 -13.50
N LYS A 437 23.33 26.23 -12.57
CA LYS A 437 24.31 27.29 -12.28
C LYS A 437 25.29 27.49 -13.43
N ASP A 438 25.79 26.43 -14.03
CA ASP A 438 26.75 26.50 -15.15
C ASP A 438 26.11 27.22 -16.35
N ILE A 439 24.83 26.95 -16.64
CA ILE A 439 24.04 27.66 -17.66
C ILE A 439 23.91 29.16 -17.33
N LEU A 440 23.65 29.51 -16.06
CA LEU A 440 23.57 30.90 -15.60
C LEU A 440 24.93 31.63 -15.65
N ILE A 441 26.02 30.93 -15.40
CA ILE A 441 27.39 31.45 -15.54
C ILE A 441 27.68 31.72 -17.03
N GLU A 442 27.39 30.76 -17.92
CA GLU A 442 27.64 30.89 -19.36
C GLU A 442 26.83 32.05 -19.99
N ASP A 443 25.58 32.26 -19.58
CA ASP A 443 24.78 33.45 -19.97
C ASP A 443 25.39 34.76 -19.44
N ASN A 444 25.86 34.77 -18.19
CA ASN A 444 26.51 35.93 -17.61
C ASN A 444 27.83 36.28 -18.31
N GLU A 445 28.65 35.29 -18.65
CA GLU A 445 29.87 35.47 -19.43
C GLU A 445 29.58 36.02 -20.83
N LYS A 446 28.57 35.48 -21.54
CA LYS A 446 28.10 36.01 -22.83
C LYS A 446 27.67 37.48 -22.72
N ARG A 447 26.91 37.83 -21.68
CA ARG A 447 26.47 39.21 -21.40
C ARG A 447 27.65 40.15 -21.09
N VAL A 448 28.62 39.72 -20.27
CA VAL A 448 29.82 40.50 -19.95
C VAL A 448 30.70 40.70 -21.19
N MET A 449 30.83 39.68 -22.04
CA MET A 449 31.58 39.75 -23.30
C MET A 449 30.95 40.75 -24.28
N LEU A 450 29.62 40.72 -24.46
CA LEU A 450 28.88 41.69 -25.29
C LEU A 450 29.03 43.13 -24.76
N TRP A 451 28.84 43.35 -23.45
CA TRP A 451 29.02 44.67 -22.85
C TRP A 451 30.47 45.20 -22.98
N THR A 452 31.45 44.30 -22.87
CA THR A 452 32.87 44.65 -23.07
C THR A 452 33.16 45.03 -24.52
N LEU A 453 32.54 44.37 -25.49
CA LEU A 453 32.64 44.74 -26.91
C LEU A 453 32.02 46.12 -27.18
N GLU A 454 30.80 46.37 -26.71
CA GLU A 454 30.10 47.65 -26.82
C GLU A 454 30.90 48.79 -26.16
N LYS A 455 31.41 48.57 -24.95
CA LYS A 455 32.31 49.52 -24.26
C LYS A 455 33.55 49.83 -25.10
N ASN A 456 34.17 48.82 -25.70
CA ASN A 456 35.36 49.00 -26.56
C ASN A 456 35.04 49.64 -27.92
N GLU A 457 33.77 49.66 -28.36
CA GLU A 457 33.30 50.45 -29.50
C GLU A 457 33.06 51.90 -29.12
N LEU A 458 32.33 52.14 -28.03
CA LEU A 458 32.08 53.48 -27.49
C LEU A 458 33.38 54.21 -27.10
N VAL A 459 34.40 53.51 -26.59
CA VAL A 459 35.73 54.08 -26.34
C VAL A 459 36.41 54.52 -27.63
N ARG A 460 36.47 53.65 -28.66
CA ARG A 460 37.07 53.98 -29.97
C ARG A 460 36.35 55.14 -30.65
N GLU A 461 35.02 55.22 -30.54
CA GLU A 461 34.25 56.34 -31.07
C GLU A 461 34.48 57.63 -30.26
N ASN A 462 34.59 57.55 -28.93
CA ASN A 462 34.97 58.69 -28.10
C ASN A 462 36.37 59.22 -28.43
N GLU A 463 37.35 58.34 -28.65
CA GLU A 463 38.70 58.73 -29.08
C GLU A 463 38.69 59.41 -30.45
N LYS A 464 37.96 58.86 -31.42
CA LYS A 464 37.76 59.46 -32.74
C LYS A 464 37.10 60.84 -32.63
N LEU A 465 35.99 60.97 -31.89
CA LEU A 465 35.27 62.22 -31.70
C LEU A 465 36.13 63.26 -30.96
N ARG A 466 36.92 62.88 -29.96
CA ARG A 466 37.91 63.76 -29.33
C ARG A 466 38.95 64.26 -30.33
N GLY A 467 39.45 63.37 -31.20
CA GLY A 467 40.37 63.73 -32.28
C GLY A 467 39.75 64.63 -33.35
N GLU A 468 38.45 64.53 -33.61
CA GLU A 468 37.71 65.43 -34.51
C GLU A 468 37.41 66.78 -33.87
N ILE A 469 37.02 66.81 -32.59
CA ILE A 469 36.87 68.02 -31.78
C ILE A 469 38.20 68.80 -31.71
N GLU A 470 39.33 68.12 -31.51
CA GLU A 470 40.62 68.80 -31.42
C GLU A 470 41.08 69.35 -32.78
N LYS A 471 40.83 68.63 -33.89
CA LYS A 471 41.02 69.19 -35.25
C LYS A 471 40.14 70.43 -35.48
N LEU A 472 38.87 70.39 -35.06
CA LEU A 472 37.97 71.53 -35.17
C LEU A 472 38.41 72.72 -34.30
N ARG A 473 38.95 72.49 -33.10
CA ARG A 473 39.56 73.53 -32.25
C ARG A 473 40.77 74.16 -32.92
N VAL A 474 41.69 73.37 -33.47
CA VAL A 474 42.86 73.86 -34.21
C VAL A 474 42.44 74.66 -35.46
N VAL A 475 41.41 74.23 -36.18
CA VAL A 475 40.84 74.99 -37.31
C VAL A 475 40.19 76.29 -36.84
N TYR A 476 39.47 76.27 -35.70
CA TYR A 476 38.83 77.46 -35.13
C TYR A 476 39.86 78.50 -34.64
N THR A 477 40.93 78.09 -33.97
CA THR A 477 42.02 79.01 -33.60
C THR A 477 42.80 79.51 -34.81
N SER A 478 43.02 78.67 -35.82
CA SER A 478 43.67 79.07 -37.09
C SER A 478 42.82 80.08 -37.90
N LEU A 479 41.49 80.02 -37.78
CA LEU A 479 40.58 81.02 -38.35
C LEU A 479 40.49 82.29 -37.48
N GLY A 480 40.67 82.17 -36.17
CA GLY A 480 40.70 83.30 -35.22
C GLY A 480 41.89 84.25 -35.40
N ASP A 481 43.00 83.76 -35.99
CA ASP A 481 44.22 84.55 -36.24
C ASP A 481 44.08 85.55 -37.41
N LEU A 482 42.88 85.68 -37.99
CA LEU A 482 42.49 86.72 -38.96
C LEU A 482 41.37 87.64 -38.47
N GLY A 483 41.22 87.85 -37.15
CA GLY A 483 40.36 88.95 -36.66
C GLY A 483 40.17 89.08 -35.15
N THR A 484 40.75 90.11 -34.56
CA THR A 484 40.34 90.71 -33.27
C THR A 484 39.81 92.14 -33.50
N PRO A 485 39.02 92.77 -32.58
CA PRO A 485 38.72 92.35 -31.20
C PRO A 485 37.23 92.42 -30.74
N ALA A 486 36.98 91.73 -29.62
CA ALA A 486 36.12 92.12 -28.47
C ALA A 486 34.58 92.35 -28.56
N ALA A 487 33.93 91.74 -27.55
CA ALA A 487 32.79 92.22 -26.73
C ALA A 487 31.32 91.85 -27.09
N ALA A 488 30.61 91.35 -26.06
CA ALA A 488 29.15 91.31 -25.83
C ALA A 488 28.28 90.46 -26.81
N SER A 489 27.33 89.60 -26.40
CA SER A 489 26.62 89.43 -25.11
C SER A 489 26.10 88.00 -24.84
N GLU A 490 25.83 87.72 -23.56
CA GLU A 490 24.75 86.88 -22.98
C GLU A 490 24.50 85.42 -23.42
N SER A 491 24.95 84.49 -22.57
CA SER A 491 24.11 83.44 -21.95
C SER A 491 24.89 82.84 -20.75
N VAL A 492 24.67 83.19 -19.47
CA VAL A 492 23.50 83.03 -18.58
C VAL A 492 23.49 81.68 -17.84
N TYR A 493 23.59 81.77 -16.49
CA TYR A 493 23.64 80.71 -15.46
C TYR A 493 24.85 79.75 -15.45
N LEU A 494 25.46 79.43 -14.29
CA LEU A 494 25.60 80.17 -13.01
C LEU A 494 26.83 79.60 -12.27
N GLN A 495 27.33 80.31 -11.27
CA GLN A 495 28.53 79.98 -10.49
C GLN A 495 28.16 79.67 -9.03
N HIS A 496 28.83 78.67 -8.43
CA HIS A 496 28.75 78.40 -6.99
C HIS A 496 29.57 79.42 -6.18
N ASP A 497 29.06 79.84 -5.02
CA ASP A 497 29.78 79.76 -3.73
C ASP A 497 28.85 80.08 -2.54
N ASP A 498 29.35 79.87 -1.32
CA ASP A 498 28.59 79.65 -0.07
C ASP A 498 28.63 80.83 0.94
N ILE A 499 27.53 81.09 1.65
CA ILE A 499 27.43 82.00 2.82
C ILE A 499 26.36 81.52 3.81
N GLY A 500 26.78 81.20 5.04
CA GLY A 500 25.93 80.58 6.06
C GLY A 500 25.34 81.44 7.19
N ALA A 501 24.67 80.70 8.09
CA ALA A 501 24.42 80.97 9.53
C ALA A 501 23.42 82.12 9.86
N PRO A 502 23.08 82.39 11.16
CA PRO A 502 23.41 81.69 12.42
C PRO A 502 22.24 81.56 13.47
N VAL A 503 22.56 80.98 14.65
CA VAL A 503 21.84 81.01 15.98
C VAL A 503 20.58 80.10 16.09
N ARG A 504 20.64 78.94 16.80
CA ARG A 504 20.49 78.71 18.28
C ARG A 504 19.10 79.13 18.82
N GLU A 505 18.38 78.45 19.73
CA GLU A 505 18.54 77.24 20.59
C GLU A 505 17.11 76.77 20.97
N THR A 506 16.76 75.65 21.64
CA THR A 506 17.41 74.48 22.33
C THR A 506 16.41 73.28 22.21
N SER A 507 16.60 72.01 22.63
CA SER A 507 17.67 71.23 23.30
C SER A 507 17.51 69.71 22.97
N ALA A 508 18.29 68.84 23.63
CA ALA A 508 18.13 67.37 23.85
C ALA A 508 17.50 66.50 22.73
N ASN A 509 18.17 65.49 22.16
CA ASN A 509 19.53 64.97 22.40
C ASN A 509 20.12 64.43 21.07
N GLN A 510 21.45 64.43 20.91
CA GLN A 510 22.15 64.40 19.60
C GLN A 510 22.88 63.05 19.36
N ASN A 511 23.32 62.66 18.14
CA ASN A 511 23.33 63.33 16.82
C ASN A 511 23.18 62.29 15.65
N PRO A 512 22.69 62.64 14.42
CA PRO A 512 22.29 61.63 13.42
C PRO A 512 22.76 61.83 11.95
N GLN A 513 22.45 60.82 11.10
CA GLN A 513 22.29 60.83 9.62
C GLN A 513 23.55 61.02 8.72
N ARG A 514 23.73 60.40 7.53
CA ARG A 514 22.91 60.18 6.29
C ARG A 514 22.70 61.49 5.49
N HIS A 515 23.06 61.62 4.20
CA HIS A 515 22.88 60.71 3.04
C HIS A 515 23.98 60.80 1.94
N GLN A 516 24.22 59.65 1.25
CA GLN A 516 24.36 59.47 -0.21
C GLN A 516 25.51 60.14 -1.03
N GLU A 517 26.58 59.35 -1.26
CA GLU A 517 27.30 59.07 -2.54
C GLU A 517 27.45 60.19 -3.61
N ASN A 518 28.66 60.57 -4.08
CA ASN A 518 29.64 59.67 -4.74
C ASN A 518 31.10 60.18 -4.76
N ILE A 519 32.03 59.23 -4.57
CA ILE A 519 33.30 58.99 -5.30
C ILE A 519 34.00 60.18 -6.01
N TYR A 520 35.21 60.54 -5.53
CA TYR A 520 36.46 60.31 -6.27
C TYR A 520 37.70 60.31 -5.36
N GLU A 521 38.81 59.74 -5.85
CA GLU A 521 40.08 59.49 -5.15
C GLU A 521 40.91 60.76 -4.86
N THR A 522 41.77 60.77 -3.82
CA THR A 522 43.09 61.47 -3.80
C THR A 522 43.95 61.13 -2.57
N LEU A 523 45.10 60.51 -2.83
CA LEU A 523 46.44 60.61 -2.20
C LEU A 523 46.64 60.70 -0.66
N ASP A 524 47.22 59.61 -0.12
CA ASP A 524 48.63 59.50 0.32
C ASP A 524 49.18 60.23 1.58
N SER A 525 49.99 59.48 2.34
CA SER A 525 51.07 59.88 3.27
C SER A 525 50.78 60.73 4.52
N ILE A 526 50.87 60.08 5.69
CA ILE A 526 51.82 60.40 6.78
C ILE A 526 51.94 59.21 7.78
N ARG A 527 53.13 58.98 8.30
CA ARG A 527 53.56 57.93 9.29
C ARG A 527 54.09 58.64 10.55
N PRO A 528 54.44 57.96 11.68
CA PRO A 528 54.06 56.66 12.27
C PRO A 528 53.64 56.89 13.77
N PRO A 529 53.83 55.97 14.77
CA PRO A 529 54.00 54.51 14.78
C PRO A 529 52.99 53.76 15.69
N GLN A 530 53.00 52.43 15.62
CA GLN A 530 52.24 51.48 16.46
C GLN A 530 50.70 51.54 16.22
N GLU A 531 49.96 50.42 16.30
CA GLU A 531 50.35 49.04 16.63
C GLU A 531 50.47 48.19 15.35
N GLU A 532 51.36 47.18 15.35
CA GLU A 532 51.40 46.18 14.28
C GLU A 532 50.38 45.08 14.62
N GLU A 533 49.29 44.98 13.84
CA GLU A 533 48.32 43.88 13.99
C GLU A 533 49.04 42.54 13.81
N PRO A 534 48.87 41.57 14.74
CA PRO A 534 49.59 40.31 14.67
C PRO A 534 49.10 39.51 13.46
N VAL A 535 49.99 39.31 12.48
CA VAL A 535 49.71 38.43 11.34
C VAL A 535 49.59 37.00 11.86
N LEU A 536 48.37 36.49 11.93
CA LEU A 536 48.08 35.14 12.38
C LEU A 536 48.49 34.15 11.29
N VAL A 537 49.07 33.02 11.69
CA VAL A 537 49.61 32.00 10.78
C VAL A 537 49.05 30.65 11.17
N CYS A 538 48.42 29.95 10.22
CA CYS A 538 47.86 28.64 10.46
C CYS A 538 48.96 27.64 10.81
N ARG A 539 48.80 26.91 11.91
CA ARG A 539 49.78 25.95 12.43
C ARG A 539 49.84 24.65 11.61
N HIS A 540 48.90 24.47 10.68
CA HIS A 540 48.83 23.34 9.76
C HIS A 540 49.38 23.70 8.37
N CYS A 541 48.71 24.57 7.60
CA CYS A 541 49.16 24.92 6.25
C CYS A 541 50.33 25.93 6.20
N GLN A 542 50.65 26.61 7.31
CA GLN A 542 51.66 27.69 7.41
C GLN A 542 51.36 28.93 6.56
N GLU A 543 50.15 29.07 6.02
CA GLU A 543 49.69 30.30 5.37
C GLU A 543 49.44 31.40 6.40
N SER A 544 49.73 32.65 5.99
CA SER A 544 49.69 33.83 6.85
C SER A 544 48.53 34.76 6.46
N PHE A 545 47.70 35.06 7.45
CA PHE A 545 46.42 35.76 7.29
C PHE A 545 46.45 37.09 8.06
N PRO A 546 46.82 38.20 7.40
CA PRO A 546 46.76 39.53 8.01
C PRO A 546 45.31 39.99 8.15
N GLY A 547 44.94 40.50 9.34
CA GLY A 547 43.64 41.12 9.58
C GLY A 547 42.46 40.18 9.88
N ILE A 548 42.69 38.88 10.08
CA ILE A 548 41.65 37.95 10.60
C ILE A 548 41.71 37.87 12.13
N THR A 549 40.59 37.54 12.76
CA THR A 549 40.52 37.31 14.20
C THR A 549 40.97 35.88 14.58
N GLU A 550 41.38 35.69 15.83
CA GLU A 550 41.82 34.39 16.37
C GLU A 550 40.74 33.29 16.20
N ASN A 551 39.46 33.64 16.34
CA ASN A 551 38.31 32.74 16.12
C ASN A 551 38.08 32.38 14.64
N GLU A 552 38.52 33.22 13.69
CA GLU A 552 38.49 32.90 12.26
C GLU A 552 39.69 32.02 11.88
N LEU A 553 40.86 32.22 12.52
CA LEU A 553 41.98 31.29 12.42
C LEU A 553 41.61 29.91 12.97
N GLU A 554 40.98 29.82 14.15
CA GLU A 554 40.54 28.54 14.73
C GLU A 554 39.56 27.79 13.82
N GLN A 555 38.65 28.49 13.13
CA GLN A 555 37.74 27.86 12.15
C GLN A 555 38.47 27.37 10.90
N HIS A 556 39.50 28.08 10.45
CA HIS A 556 40.37 27.62 9.37
C HIS A 556 41.21 26.41 9.81
N GLU A 557 41.80 26.42 11.00
CA GLU A 557 42.54 25.28 11.54
C GLU A 557 41.65 24.03 11.71
N GLN A 558 40.40 24.21 12.16
CA GLN A 558 39.40 23.14 12.25
C GLN A 558 38.91 22.63 10.88
N SER A 559 39.19 23.33 9.78
CA SER A 559 38.85 22.87 8.42
C SER A 559 39.85 21.84 7.87
N HIS A 560 41.06 21.75 8.45
CA HIS A 560 42.09 20.80 8.04
C HIS A 560 41.80 19.38 8.56
N ARG A 561 41.89 18.40 7.66
CA ARG A 561 41.74 16.97 7.93
C ARG A 561 43.06 16.39 8.45
N VAL A 562 43.42 16.71 9.69
CA VAL A 562 44.68 16.28 10.30
C VAL A 562 44.58 14.85 10.87
N CYS A 563 45.49 13.96 10.47
CA CYS A 563 45.60 12.62 11.06
C CYS A 563 46.09 12.72 12.52
N PRO A 564 45.35 12.19 13.52
CA PRO A 564 45.66 12.39 14.94
C PRO A 564 46.93 11.65 15.41
N PHE A 565 47.43 10.67 14.64
CA PHE A 565 48.57 9.84 15.04
C PHE A 565 49.91 10.28 14.45
N CYS A 566 49.93 10.80 13.22
CA CYS A 566 51.15 11.26 12.56
C CYS A 566 51.15 12.76 12.18
N THR A 567 50.09 13.50 12.48
CA THR A 567 49.92 14.94 12.19
C THR A 567 49.98 15.33 10.70
N MET A 568 49.90 14.35 9.79
CA MET A 568 49.74 14.60 8.35
C MET A 568 48.42 15.32 8.06
N ILE A 569 48.44 16.25 7.11
CA ILE A 569 47.27 16.99 6.64
C ILE A 569 46.72 16.26 5.40
N CYS A 570 45.43 15.90 5.42
CA CYS A 570 44.81 14.99 4.46
C CYS A 570 43.62 15.63 3.72
N ASP A 571 43.61 16.95 3.57
CA ASP A 571 42.49 17.73 3.01
C ASP A 571 42.06 17.29 1.61
N HIS A 572 43.02 16.85 0.81
CA HIS A 572 42.84 16.39 -0.57
C HIS A 572 42.61 14.87 -0.68
N MET A 573 42.43 14.18 0.44
CA MET A 573 42.33 12.71 0.50
C MET A 573 40.87 12.27 0.69
N GLU A 574 40.43 11.32 -0.14
CA GLU A 574 39.07 10.76 -0.05
C GLU A 574 38.82 10.14 1.33
N GLN A 575 37.57 10.19 1.80
CA GLN A 575 37.19 9.81 3.17
C GLN A 575 37.65 8.41 3.56
N SER A 576 37.47 7.43 2.67
CA SER A 576 37.93 6.05 2.85
C SER A 576 39.44 5.93 2.99
N VAL A 577 40.19 6.67 2.16
CA VAL A 577 41.67 6.65 2.18
C VAL A 577 42.21 7.34 3.44
N PHE A 578 41.52 8.38 3.94
CA PHE A 578 41.81 8.97 5.24
C PHE A 578 41.53 7.99 6.38
N GLU A 579 40.39 7.30 6.37
CA GLU A 579 40.04 6.30 7.38
C GLU A 579 41.03 5.12 7.38
N ASP A 580 41.35 4.54 6.21
CA ASP A 580 42.39 3.51 6.05
C ASP A 580 43.76 3.99 6.57
N HIS A 581 44.12 5.26 6.35
CA HIS A 581 45.36 5.84 6.86
C HIS A 581 45.36 5.99 8.39
N VAL A 582 44.24 6.40 8.99
CA VAL A 582 44.11 6.53 10.45
C VAL A 582 44.09 5.14 11.12
N TYR A 583 43.34 4.17 10.60
CA TYR A 583 43.34 2.80 11.10
C TYR A 583 44.68 2.08 10.86
N GLY A 584 45.43 2.48 9.83
CA GLY A 584 46.81 2.02 9.59
C GLY A 584 47.82 2.41 10.68
N HIS A 585 47.43 3.23 11.66
CA HIS A 585 48.23 3.54 12.85
C HIS A 585 47.83 2.73 14.11
N GLU A 586 46.80 1.87 14.04
CA GLU A 586 46.39 0.98 15.13
C GLU A 586 46.99 -0.45 15.01
N LEU A 587 48.01 -0.63 14.16
CA LEU A 587 48.73 -1.88 13.86
C LEU A 587 50.25 -1.78 14.10
#